data_AF-A0A3M8VPC4-F1
#
_entry.id   AF-A0A3M8VPC4-F1
#
_cell.length_a   1.000
_cell.length_b   1.000
_cell.length_c   1.000
_cell.angle_alpha   90.00
_cell.angle_beta   90.00
_cell.angle_gamma   90.00
#
_symmetry.space_group_name_H-M   'P 1'
#
loop_
_entity.id
_entity.type
_entity.pdbx_description
1 polymer ?
#
loop_
_entity_poly.entity_id
_entity_poly.type
_entity_poly.pdbx_seq_one_letter_code
_entity_poly.pdbx_strand_id
1 'polypeptide(L)'
;MTGADIPVGLPAFGADTVLRLTGELGDGDRAAVGGKAVGLAALLRAGATIPDTWVVPVGAEPAADDLARLAAVAPRWAVRSSATVEDGAALSYAGMFRSELDVRADDLATAIAAVRDSARSGRVAAYRERTASGPVLDVGMAVLLQPFRTPVRSGLWLGRGPGRGRLEWVRGSGDALVSGAVTPAWEEWTPEGPAGGSEPGPLESGGLPVGAACVAVQNALGMPADLEFALLDSGLVWLQFRPMTTSLGETPGPAAETDGTDDKDAKVVHGIAASAGAATARALRLRDIDDPRWEPGAVLLAEQTDPDWVPLMAEAAALVTAEGGMLCHAAIVARELGVPCVTGVGAAALERLAAGGPVAVDGSAGTVAIL
;
A
#
# COMPACT_ATOMS: atom_id res chain seq x y z
N MET A 1 20.70 -37.94 -3.68
CA MET A 1 20.28 -37.98 -2.26
C MET A 1 21.09 -36.95 -1.49
N THR A 2 20.50 -35.79 -1.25
CA THR A 2 20.81 -34.87 -0.14
C THR A 2 19.56 -34.01 -0.01
N GLY A 3 18.72 -34.37 0.95
CA GLY A 3 17.50 -33.64 1.28
C GLY A 3 17.86 -32.25 1.77
N ALA A 4 17.19 -31.25 1.23
CA ALA A 4 17.12 -29.94 1.85
C ALA A 4 16.11 -30.07 3.00
N ASP A 5 16.58 -29.88 4.23
CA ASP A 5 15.76 -29.84 5.42
C ASP A 5 14.72 -28.71 5.30
N ILE A 6 13.47 -29.11 5.10
CA ILE A 6 12.30 -28.25 5.33
C ILE A 6 12.28 -27.96 6.84
N PRO A 7 12.15 -26.70 7.30
CA PRO A 7 12.08 -26.41 8.72
C PRO A 7 10.90 -27.18 9.34
N VAL A 8 11.25 -28.16 10.17
CA VAL A 8 10.33 -28.96 10.95
C VAL A 8 9.79 -28.09 12.08
N GLY A 9 8.48 -27.85 12.04
CA GLY A 9 7.73 -27.21 13.13
C GLY A 9 6.67 -26.24 12.63
N LEU A 10 5.70 -26.70 11.83
CA LEU A 10 4.38 -26.07 11.90
C LEU A 10 3.96 -26.13 13.37
N PRO A 11 3.48 -25.04 14.00
CA PRO A 11 2.87 -25.14 15.32
C PRO A 11 1.80 -26.24 15.29
N ALA A 12 1.53 -26.87 16.43
CA ALA A 12 0.64 -28.02 16.55
C ALA A 12 -0.80 -27.65 16.17
N PHE A 13 -1.08 -27.58 14.87
CA PHE A 13 -2.37 -27.35 14.28
C PHE A 13 -2.87 -28.72 13.81
N GLY A 14 -4.09 -29.09 14.21
CA GLY A 14 -4.67 -30.41 13.92
C GLY A 14 -4.89 -30.69 12.43
N ALA A 15 -5.88 -31.52 12.10
CA ALA A 15 -6.20 -31.89 10.72
C ALA A 15 -6.76 -30.75 9.83
N ASP A 16 -6.86 -29.51 10.34
CA ASP A 16 -7.50 -28.40 9.64
C ASP A 16 -6.50 -27.68 8.71
N THR A 17 -6.88 -27.55 7.44
CA THR A 17 -6.05 -26.92 6.38
C THR A 17 -6.29 -25.41 6.25
N VAL A 18 -7.27 -24.89 7.01
CA VAL A 18 -7.62 -23.48 7.11
C VAL A 18 -7.70 -23.09 8.59
N LEU A 19 -6.95 -22.06 8.98
CA LEU A 19 -6.81 -21.62 10.37
C LEU A 19 -7.61 -20.35 10.60
N ARG A 20 -8.30 -20.23 11.73
CA ARG A 20 -8.85 -18.92 12.15
C ARG A 20 -7.72 -18.09 12.75
N LEU A 21 -7.55 -16.86 12.28
CA LEU A 21 -6.53 -15.94 12.76
C LEU A 21 -6.83 -15.53 14.21
N THR A 22 -5.81 -15.56 15.05
CA THR A 22 -5.83 -15.05 16.43
C THR A 22 -4.69 -14.06 16.65
N GLY A 23 -4.70 -13.35 17.78
CA GLY A 23 -3.63 -12.44 18.15
C GLY A 23 -2.31 -13.11 18.57
N GLU A 24 -2.19 -14.44 18.47
CA GLU A 24 -1.00 -15.18 18.92
C GLU A 24 0.12 -15.21 17.87
N LEU A 25 -0.18 -14.97 16.59
CA LEU A 25 0.80 -15.02 15.50
C LEU A 25 1.82 -13.89 15.59
N GLY A 26 3.11 -14.21 15.46
CA GLY A 26 4.22 -13.25 15.44
C GLY A 26 5.10 -13.39 14.20
N ASP A 27 6.19 -12.62 14.14
CA ASP A 27 7.12 -12.69 13.00
C ASP A 27 7.76 -14.07 12.81
N GLY A 28 7.86 -14.88 13.87
CA GLY A 28 8.31 -16.27 13.79
C GLY A 28 7.41 -17.16 12.92
N ASP A 29 6.12 -16.79 12.76
CA ASP A 29 5.15 -17.54 11.97
C ASP A 29 5.09 -17.09 10.50
N ARG A 30 5.80 -16.00 10.14
CA ARG A 30 5.73 -15.37 8.80
C ARG A 30 5.99 -16.35 7.67
N ALA A 31 6.89 -17.32 7.86
CA ALA A 31 7.20 -18.34 6.86
C ALA A 31 5.98 -19.24 6.54
N ALA A 32 5.04 -19.41 7.48
CA ALA A 32 3.86 -20.24 7.33
C ALA A 32 2.60 -19.45 6.94
N VAL A 33 2.45 -18.20 7.38
CA VAL A 33 1.21 -17.41 7.21
C VAL A 33 1.37 -16.10 6.44
N GLY A 34 2.61 -15.72 6.09
CA GLY A 34 2.93 -14.47 5.39
C GLY A 34 2.80 -13.20 6.23
N GLY A 35 3.18 -12.06 5.64
CA GLY A 35 3.29 -10.77 6.32
C GLY A 35 1.97 -10.17 6.79
N LYS A 36 0.93 -10.17 5.92
CA LYS A 36 -0.37 -9.58 6.28
C LYS A 36 -1.05 -10.30 7.44
N ALA A 37 -0.92 -11.62 7.52
CA ALA A 37 -1.44 -12.38 8.66
C ALA A 37 -0.79 -11.92 9.97
N VAL A 38 0.53 -11.75 9.98
CA VAL A 38 1.27 -11.25 11.16
C VAL A 38 0.85 -9.83 11.51
N GLY A 39 0.65 -8.96 10.51
CA GLY A 39 0.15 -7.60 10.69
C GLY A 39 -1.25 -7.54 11.30
N LEU A 40 -2.18 -8.36 10.81
CA LEU A 40 -3.54 -8.48 11.37
C LEU A 40 -3.54 -9.02 12.80
N ALA A 41 -2.65 -9.97 13.12
CA ALA A 41 -2.50 -10.46 14.48
C ALA A 41 -1.96 -9.37 15.43
N ALA A 42 -1.04 -8.52 14.95
CA ALA A 42 -0.57 -7.36 15.70
C ALA A 42 -1.69 -6.34 15.97
N LEU A 43 -2.56 -6.09 14.99
CA LEU A 43 -3.75 -5.25 15.17
C LEU A 43 -4.68 -5.80 16.26
N LEU A 44 -4.95 -7.12 16.26
CA LEU A 44 -5.75 -7.74 17.33
C LEU A 44 -5.11 -7.55 18.72
N ARG A 45 -3.78 -7.71 18.84
CA ARG A 45 -3.07 -7.46 20.11
C ARG A 45 -3.13 -6.00 20.54
N ALA A 46 -3.18 -5.07 19.58
CA ALA A 46 -3.37 -3.65 19.82
C ALA A 46 -4.82 -3.27 20.18
N GLY A 47 -5.74 -4.24 20.27
CA GLY A 47 -7.16 -4.01 20.58
C GLY A 47 -7.97 -3.48 19.39
N ALA A 48 -7.40 -3.51 18.19
CA ALA A 48 -8.07 -3.07 16.97
C ALA A 48 -9.09 -4.12 16.50
N THR A 49 -10.23 -3.65 15.98
CA THR A 49 -11.24 -4.54 15.38
C THR A 49 -10.87 -4.84 13.93
N ILE A 50 -10.64 -6.11 13.60
CA ILE A 50 -10.41 -6.58 12.23
C ILE A 50 -11.62 -7.41 11.74
N PRO A 51 -11.79 -7.62 10.42
CA PRO A 51 -12.71 -8.64 9.94
C PRO A 51 -12.34 -10.01 10.48
N ASP A 52 -13.36 -10.86 10.72
CA ASP A 52 -13.10 -12.29 10.95
C ASP A 52 -12.22 -12.82 9.81
N THR A 53 -11.07 -13.39 10.17
CA THR A 53 -10.03 -13.75 9.21
C THR A 53 -9.67 -15.20 9.36
N TRP A 54 -9.65 -15.90 8.23
CA TRP A 54 -9.08 -17.24 8.10
C TRP A 54 -7.84 -17.19 7.23
N VAL A 55 -6.90 -18.10 7.47
CA VAL A 55 -5.63 -18.20 6.77
C VAL A 55 -5.53 -19.60 6.19
N VAL A 56 -5.26 -19.69 4.89
CA VAL A 56 -4.77 -20.91 4.25
C VAL A 56 -3.24 -20.84 4.25
N PRO A 57 -2.53 -21.62 5.09
CA PRO A 57 -1.07 -21.54 5.22
C PRO A 57 -0.33 -21.82 3.91
N VAL A 58 0.93 -21.38 3.84
CA VAL A 58 1.83 -21.67 2.72
C VAL A 58 1.89 -23.18 2.48
N GLY A 59 1.56 -23.60 1.26
CA GLY A 59 1.60 -25.01 0.84
C GLY A 59 0.42 -25.88 1.28
N ALA A 60 -0.50 -25.39 2.12
CA ALA A 60 -1.71 -26.12 2.51
C ALA A 60 -2.83 -25.91 1.48
N GLU A 61 -3.62 -26.92 1.11
CA GLU A 61 -4.79 -26.75 0.24
C GLU A 61 -6.08 -26.92 1.04
N PRO A 62 -7.08 -26.03 0.91
CA PRO A 62 -8.32 -26.12 1.67
C PRO A 62 -9.09 -27.39 1.31
N ALA A 63 -9.44 -28.20 2.31
CA ALA A 63 -10.29 -29.36 2.12
C ALA A 63 -11.73 -28.96 1.74
N ALA A 64 -12.49 -29.88 1.13
CA ALA A 64 -13.89 -29.62 0.78
C ALA A 64 -14.74 -29.22 2.01
N ASP A 65 -14.48 -29.85 3.16
CA ASP A 65 -15.16 -29.52 4.42
C ASP A 65 -14.78 -28.12 4.94
N ASP A 66 -13.55 -27.66 4.73
CA ASP A 66 -13.14 -26.29 5.04
C ASP A 66 -13.94 -25.27 4.21
N LEU A 67 -14.03 -25.50 2.90
CA LEU A 67 -14.80 -24.65 2.00
C LEU A 67 -16.29 -24.64 2.35
N ALA A 68 -16.87 -25.78 2.71
CA ALA A 68 -18.26 -25.87 3.15
C ALA A 68 -18.50 -25.10 4.46
N ARG A 69 -17.56 -25.17 5.42
CA ARG A 69 -17.62 -24.39 6.66
C ARG A 69 -17.55 -22.89 6.38
N LEU A 70 -16.66 -22.45 5.50
CA LEU A 70 -16.55 -21.05 5.09
C LEU A 70 -17.84 -20.58 4.39
N ALA A 71 -18.39 -21.37 3.46
CA ALA A 71 -19.63 -21.03 2.79
C ALA A 71 -20.82 -20.82 3.76
N ALA A 72 -20.84 -21.54 4.88
CA ALA A 72 -21.85 -21.36 5.92
C ALA A 72 -21.65 -20.08 6.76
N VAL A 73 -20.43 -19.53 6.82
CA VAL A 73 -20.11 -18.30 7.56
C VAL A 73 -20.54 -17.06 6.79
N ALA A 74 -20.23 -16.99 5.49
CA ALA A 74 -20.56 -15.82 4.67
C ALA A 74 -20.76 -16.20 3.19
N PRO A 75 -21.66 -15.49 2.48
CA PRO A 75 -21.91 -15.74 1.07
C PRO A 75 -20.85 -15.11 0.16
N ARG A 76 -20.13 -14.08 0.62
CA ARG A 76 -19.15 -13.33 -0.15
C ARG A 76 -17.88 -13.07 0.66
N TRP A 77 -16.73 -13.10 -0.01
CA TRP A 77 -15.41 -13.15 0.58
C TRP A 77 -14.42 -12.22 -0.12
N ALA A 78 -13.52 -11.63 0.65
CA ALA A 78 -12.26 -11.08 0.18
C ALA A 78 -11.19 -12.15 0.33
N VAL A 79 -10.45 -12.39 -0.75
CA VAL A 79 -9.37 -13.38 -0.86
C VAL A 79 -8.09 -12.61 -1.13
N ARG A 80 -7.25 -12.44 -0.11
CA ARG A 80 -6.07 -11.56 -0.16
C ARG A 80 -4.77 -12.35 -0.07
N SER A 81 -3.76 -11.90 -0.80
CA SER A 81 -2.39 -12.40 -0.67
C SER A 81 -1.84 -12.14 0.74
N SER A 82 -1.05 -13.07 1.26
CA SER A 82 -0.17 -12.86 2.40
C SER A 82 1.14 -13.58 2.09
N ALA A 83 2.04 -12.90 1.37
CA ALA A 83 3.32 -13.51 1.00
C ALA A 83 4.33 -13.48 2.15
N THR A 84 5.29 -14.41 2.15
CA THR A 84 6.38 -14.44 3.14
C THR A 84 7.29 -13.21 3.08
N VAL A 85 7.28 -12.51 1.94
CA VAL A 85 8.10 -11.33 1.64
C VAL A 85 7.32 -10.01 1.66
N GLU A 86 6.00 -10.06 1.83
CA GLU A 86 5.13 -8.88 1.85
C GLU A 86 5.19 -8.16 3.22
N ASP A 87 4.94 -6.85 3.22
CA ASP A 87 4.91 -6.00 4.43
C ASP A 87 6.17 -6.13 5.31
N GLY A 88 7.32 -6.29 4.65
CA GLY A 88 8.62 -6.30 5.31
C GLY A 88 9.15 -4.89 5.57
N ALA A 89 10.13 -4.80 6.47
CA ALA A 89 10.85 -3.56 6.76
C ALA A 89 11.75 -3.08 5.60
N ALA A 90 12.14 -3.99 4.69
CA ALA A 90 13.10 -3.72 3.61
C ALA A 90 12.43 -3.60 2.23
N LEU A 91 11.41 -4.42 1.94
CA LEU A 91 10.67 -4.43 0.67
C LEU A 91 9.19 -4.64 0.97
N SER A 92 8.32 -3.89 0.31
CA SER A 92 6.87 -3.99 0.50
C SER A 92 6.18 -5.02 -0.36
N TYR A 93 6.67 -5.21 -1.59
CA TYR A 93 5.92 -5.86 -2.66
C TYR A 93 4.53 -5.21 -2.88
N ALA A 94 4.40 -3.90 -2.66
CA ALA A 94 3.14 -3.17 -2.79
C ALA A 94 2.49 -3.42 -4.17
N GLY A 95 1.25 -3.92 -4.17
CA GLY A 95 0.48 -4.19 -5.39
C GLY A 95 0.99 -5.34 -6.28
N MET A 96 2.02 -6.08 -5.85
CA MET A 96 2.66 -7.13 -6.66
C MET A 96 1.85 -8.42 -6.75
N PHE A 97 1.08 -8.72 -5.70
CA PHE A 97 0.31 -9.94 -5.58
C PHE A 97 -1.18 -9.68 -5.80
N ARG A 98 -1.88 -10.73 -6.21
CA ARG A 98 -3.32 -10.64 -6.50
C ARG A 98 -4.13 -10.62 -5.21
N SER A 99 -5.17 -9.79 -5.19
CA SER A 99 -6.27 -9.86 -4.23
C SER A 99 -7.58 -9.83 -5.00
N GLU A 100 -8.58 -10.56 -4.53
CA GLU A 100 -9.92 -10.57 -5.11
C GLU A 100 -10.95 -10.18 -4.06
N LEU A 101 -11.82 -9.24 -4.40
CA LEU A 101 -12.91 -8.78 -3.56
C LEU A 101 -14.24 -9.33 -4.08
N ASP A 102 -15.24 -9.43 -3.20
CA ASP A 102 -16.61 -9.79 -3.56
C ASP A 102 -16.79 -11.20 -4.19
N VAL A 103 -15.88 -12.13 -3.88
CA VAL A 103 -15.86 -13.52 -4.36
C VAL A 103 -17.00 -14.30 -3.73
N ARG A 104 -17.79 -15.03 -4.53
CA ARG A 104 -18.85 -15.89 -3.99
C ARG A 104 -18.23 -17.08 -3.25
N ALA A 105 -18.89 -17.58 -2.21
CA ALA A 105 -18.43 -18.76 -1.48
C ALA A 105 -18.15 -19.97 -2.39
N ASP A 106 -18.97 -20.17 -3.44
CA ASP A 106 -18.81 -21.26 -4.42
C ASP A 106 -17.51 -21.15 -5.25
N ASP A 107 -16.96 -19.93 -5.38
CA ASP A 107 -15.78 -19.62 -6.20
C ASP A 107 -14.48 -19.54 -5.38
N LEU A 108 -14.55 -19.79 -4.06
CA LEU A 108 -13.41 -19.64 -3.14
C LEU A 108 -12.19 -20.48 -3.54
N ALA A 109 -12.38 -21.74 -3.93
CA ALA A 109 -11.27 -22.61 -4.31
C ALA A 109 -10.48 -22.04 -5.50
N THR A 110 -11.21 -21.54 -6.51
CA THR A 110 -10.63 -20.93 -7.71
C THR A 110 -9.88 -19.64 -7.36
N ALA A 111 -10.48 -18.77 -6.54
CA ALA A 111 -9.85 -17.52 -6.12
C ALA A 111 -8.59 -17.77 -5.26
N ILE A 112 -8.63 -18.74 -4.35
CA ILE A 112 -7.46 -19.15 -3.54
C ILE A 112 -6.30 -19.60 -4.43
N ALA A 113 -6.58 -20.45 -5.43
CA ALA A 113 -5.57 -20.89 -6.39
C ALA A 113 -5.01 -19.71 -7.20
N ALA A 114 -5.86 -18.81 -7.70
CA ALA A 114 -5.43 -17.66 -8.48
C ALA A 114 -4.55 -16.68 -7.67
N VAL A 115 -4.87 -16.45 -6.40
CA VAL A 115 -4.04 -15.64 -5.49
C VAL A 115 -2.69 -16.33 -5.24
N ARG A 116 -2.67 -17.65 -5.03
CA ARG A 116 -1.42 -18.41 -4.87
C ARG A 116 -0.52 -18.33 -6.08
N ASP A 117 -1.08 -18.51 -7.27
CA ASP A 117 -0.31 -18.49 -8.51
C ASP A 117 0.28 -17.11 -8.83
N SER A 118 -0.29 -16.03 -8.26
CA SER A 118 0.27 -14.69 -8.42
C SER A 118 1.70 -14.54 -7.88
N ALA A 119 2.10 -15.37 -6.91
CA ALA A 119 3.47 -15.41 -6.40
C ALA A 119 4.51 -15.86 -7.45
N ARG A 120 4.04 -16.56 -8.49
CA ARG A 120 4.86 -17.05 -9.63
C ARG A 120 4.69 -16.20 -10.88
N SER A 121 4.04 -15.05 -10.80
CA SER A 121 3.87 -14.16 -11.94
C SER A 121 5.20 -13.62 -12.45
N GLY A 122 5.29 -13.35 -13.76
CA GLY A 122 6.50 -12.77 -14.38
C GLY A 122 6.89 -11.43 -13.76
N ARG A 123 5.91 -10.64 -13.32
CA ARG A 123 6.11 -9.39 -12.58
C ARG A 123 6.86 -9.61 -11.26
N VAL A 124 6.43 -10.58 -10.44
CA VAL A 124 7.11 -10.91 -9.17
C VAL A 124 8.54 -11.41 -9.43
N ALA A 125 8.75 -12.19 -10.49
CA ALA A 125 10.09 -12.63 -10.89
C ALA A 125 10.99 -11.42 -11.26
N ALA A 126 10.49 -10.50 -12.09
CA ALA A 126 11.23 -9.31 -12.52
C ALA A 126 11.58 -8.37 -11.35
N TYR A 127 10.64 -8.13 -10.43
CA TYR A 127 10.89 -7.33 -9.24
C TYR A 127 11.97 -7.95 -8.35
N ARG A 128 11.93 -9.28 -8.16
CA ARG A 128 12.94 -10.02 -7.38
C ARG A 128 14.33 -9.92 -8.01
N GLU A 129 14.45 -10.14 -9.32
CA GLU A 129 15.74 -10.05 -10.02
C GLU A 129 16.42 -8.70 -9.83
N ARG A 130 15.65 -7.61 -9.74
CA ARG A 130 16.16 -6.23 -9.66
C ARG A 130 16.36 -5.72 -8.24
N THR A 131 15.62 -6.25 -7.26
CA THR A 131 15.73 -5.83 -5.84
C THR A 131 16.58 -6.77 -4.98
N ALA A 132 16.81 -8.01 -5.42
CA ALA A 132 17.59 -8.98 -4.67
C ALA A 132 19.09 -8.63 -4.67
N SER A 133 19.55 -7.99 -3.60
CA SER A 133 20.96 -7.99 -3.21
C SER A 133 21.25 -9.22 -2.34
N GLY A 134 21.05 -10.44 -2.86
CA GLY A 134 21.22 -11.66 -2.08
C GLY A 134 20.58 -12.93 -2.69
N PRO A 135 20.69 -14.09 -2.01
CA PRO A 135 20.11 -15.35 -2.49
C PRO A 135 18.60 -15.25 -2.63
N VAL A 136 18.09 -15.72 -3.78
CA VAL A 136 16.69 -15.70 -4.17
C VAL A 136 15.89 -16.66 -3.27
N LEU A 137 15.28 -16.16 -2.20
CA LEU A 137 14.39 -16.93 -1.33
C LEU A 137 13.06 -17.19 -2.05
N ASP A 138 12.56 -18.42 -2.00
CA ASP A 138 11.28 -18.77 -2.60
C ASP A 138 10.13 -17.98 -1.96
N VAL A 139 9.21 -17.48 -2.77
CA VAL A 139 8.07 -16.68 -2.28
C VAL A 139 6.96 -17.62 -1.89
N GLY A 140 6.83 -17.88 -0.60
CA GLY A 140 5.68 -18.58 -0.04
C GLY A 140 4.45 -17.67 -0.07
N MET A 141 3.30 -18.22 -0.45
CA MET A 141 2.02 -17.49 -0.46
C MET A 141 1.02 -18.18 0.44
N ALA A 142 0.68 -17.54 1.56
CA ALA A 142 -0.54 -17.83 2.30
C ALA A 142 -1.69 -16.99 1.74
N VAL A 143 -2.93 -17.41 2.03
CA VAL A 143 -4.13 -16.72 1.55
C VAL A 143 -5.01 -16.35 2.72
N LEU A 144 -5.38 -15.07 2.82
CA LEU A 144 -6.33 -14.58 3.81
C LEU A 144 -7.75 -14.62 3.23
N LEU A 145 -8.69 -15.11 4.03
CA LEU A 145 -10.10 -15.18 3.71
C LEU A 145 -10.88 -14.37 4.74
N GLN A 146 -11.56 -13.32 4.27
CA GLN A 146 -12.33 -12.42 5.13
C GLN A 146 -13.75 -12.27 4.56
N PRO A 147 -14.82 -12.32 5.37
CA PRO A 147 -16.16 -12.02 4.90
C PRO A 147 -16.20 -10.63 4.26
N PHE A 148 -16.67 -10.55 3.02
CA PHE A 148 -16.71 -9.28 2.29
C PHE A 148 -17.99 -8.51 2.62
N ARG A 149 -17.84 -7.21 2.85
CA ARG A 149 -18.91 -6.22 2.96
C ARG A 149 -18.49 -5.01 2.16
N THR A 150 -19.44 -4.41 1.43
CA THR A 150 -19.16 -3.20 0.67
C THR A 150 -18.90 -2.05 1.66
N PRO A 151 -17.73 -1.39 1.61
CA PRO A 151 -17.44 -0.26 2.47
C PRO A 151 -18.21 0.99 2.03
N VAL A 152 -18.61 1.79 3.02
CA VAL A 152 -19.12 3.15 2.80
C VAL A 152 -17.95 4.07 2.42
N ARG A 153 -16.82 3.89 3.11
CA ARG A 153 -15.54 4.57 2.84
C ARG A 153 -14.40 3.62 3.15
N SER A 154 -13.27 3.84 2.51
CA SER A 154 -12.00 3.17 2.80
C SER A 154 -10.90 4.19 2.85
N GLY A 155 -9.86 3.91 3.62
CA GLY A 155 -8.76 4.85 3.75
C GLY A 155 -7.50 4.19 4.26
N LEU A 156 -6.44 4.99 4.26
CA LEU A 156 -5.12 4.63 4.72
C LEU A 156 -4.59 5.71 5.66
N TRP A 157 -3.91 5.28 6.71
CA TRP A 157 -3.20 6.13 7.64
C TRP A 157 -1.70 5.91 7.51
N LEU A 158 -0.95 7.00 7.40
CA LEU A 158 0.51 6.99 7.40
C LEU A 158 1.05 7.68 8.64
N GLY A 159 1.56 6.86 9.55
CA GLY A 159 2.23 7.29 10.77
C GLY A 159 3.52 8.04 10.52
N ARG A 160 3.67 9.20 11.19
CA ARG A 160 4.89 10.03 11.16
C ARG A 160 5.60 10.14 12.51
N GLY A 161 5.07 9.48 13.54
CA GLY A 161 5.61 9.53 14.90
C GLY A 161 4.50 9.45 15.95
N PRO A 162 4.84 9.50 17.25
CA PRO A 162 3.86 9.41 18.33
C PRO A 162 2.75 10.45 18.18
N GLY A 163 1.50 10.01 18.08
CA GLY A 163 0.34 10.89 17.88
C GLY A 163 0.31 11.67 16.56
N ARG A 164 1.19 11.39 15.60
CA ARG A 164 1.30 12.14 14.33
C ARG A 164 1.10 11.23 13.14
N GLY A 165 0.42 11.75 12.12
CA GLY A 165 0.29 11.08 10.84
C GLY A 165 -0.69 11.75 9.91
N ARG A 166 -0.80 11.19 8.71
CA ARG A 166 -1.73 11.64 7.67
C ARG A 166 -2.75 10.55 7.39
N LEU A 167 -4.02 10.94 7.36
CA LEU A 167 -5.14 10.12 6.94
C LEU A 167 -5.51 10.50 5.50
N GLU A 168 -5.67 9.53 4.60
CA GLU A 168 -6.29 9.72 3.28
C GLU A 168 -7.45 8.73 3.12
N TRP A 169 -8.56 9.16 2.53
CA TRP A 169 -9.74 8.31 2.36
C TRP A 169 -10.58 8.67 1.13
N VAL A 170 -11.38 7.69 0.69
CA VAL A 170 -12.30 7.77 -0.44
C VAL A 170 -13.66 7.17 -0.08
N ARG A 171 -14.70 7.49 -0.86
CA ARG A 171 -16.00 6.79 -0.78
C ARG A 171 -15.90 5.43 -1.47
N GLY A 172 -16.56 4.42 -0.91
CA GLY A 172 -16.53 3.07 -1.46
C GLY A 172 -15.22 2.34 -1.18
N SER A 173 -14.85 1.43 -2.10
CA SER A 173 -13.68 0.54 -1.97
C SER A 173 -12.36 1.32 -2.02
N GLY A 174 -11.36 0.81 -1.29
CA GLY A 174 -10.00 1.37 -1.23
C GLY A 174 -9.18 1.17 -2.51
N ASP A 175 -9.63 0.37 -3.47
CA ASP A 175 -8.89 0.09 -4.72
C ASP A 175 -8.56 1.38 -5.50
N ALA A 176 -9.47 2.37 -5.45
CA ALA A 176 -9.29 3.68 -6.07
C ALA A 176 -8.18 4.51 -5.38
N LEU A 177 -8.01 4.37 -4.06
CA LEU A 177 -6.98 5.06 -3.30
C LEU A 177 -5.58 4.51 -3.64
N VAL A 178 -5.45 3.18 -3.70
CA VAL A 178 -4.17 2.50 -3.97
C VAL A 178 -3.72 2.71 -5.42
N SER A 179 -4.66 2.64 -6.38
CA SER A 179 -4.38 2.88 -7.80
C SER A 179 -4.05 4.34 -8.12
N GLY A 180 -4.41 5.29 -7.24
CA GLY A 180 -4.21 6.72 -7.48
C GLY A 180 -5.20 7.33 -8.46
N ALA A 181 -6.26 6.61 -8.85
CA ALA A 181 -7.28 7.03 -9.82
C ALA A 181 -8.20 8.16 -9.35
N VAL A 182 -8.07 8.55 -8.08
CA VAL A 182 -8.85 9.62 -7.47
C VAL A 182 -7.96 10.44 -6.57
N THR A 183 -8.22 11.75 -6.51
CA THR A 183 -7.69 12.60 -5.45
C THR A 183 -8.45 12.30 -4.16
N PRO A 184 -7.79 11.77 -3.12
CA PRO A 184 -8.48 11.42 -1.89
C PRO A 184 -8.76 12.63 -1.03
N ALA A 185 -9.78 12.53 -0.18
CA ALA A 185 -9.90 13.43 0.96
C ALA A 185 -8.78 13.13 1.96
N TRP A 186 -8.30 14.13 2.68
CA TRP A 186 -7.15 13.97 3.56
C TRP A 186 -7.28 14.78 4.85
N GLU A 187 -6.60 14.31 5.89
CA GLU A 187 -6.45 14.99 7.18
C GLU A 187 -5.02 14.82 7.71
N GLU A 188 -4.47 15.88 8.30
CA GLU A 188 -3.22 15.86 9.04
C GLU A 188 -3.52 15.84 10.54
N TRP A 189 -2.76 15.06 11.30
CA TRP A 189 -2.99 14.82 12.72
C TRP A 189 -1.72 15.04 13.53
N THR A 190 -1.86 15.70 14.67
CA THR A 190 -0.83 15.91 15.69
C THR A 190 -1.29 15.36 17.04
N PRO A 191 -0.40 15.31 18.06
CA PRO A 191 -0.80 14.84 19.39
C PRO A 191 -1.94 15.66 20.01
N GLU A 192 -2.15 16.90 19.55
CA GLU A 192 -3.22 17.79 19.98
C GLU A 192 -4.56 17.54 19.26
N GLY A 193 -4.56 16.77 18.16
CA GLY A 193 -5.76 16.45 17.36
C GLY A 193 -5.59 16.72 15.86
N PRO A 194 -6.71 16.89 15.12
CA PRO A 194 -6.64 17.23 13.69
C PRO A 194 -6.03 18.63 13.50
N ALA A 195 -5.09 18.73 12.57
CA ALA A 195 -4.29 19.93 12.29
C ALA A 195 -4.50 20.49 10.87
N GLY A 196 -5.46 19.94 10.13
CA GLY A 196 -5.84 20.39 8.79
C GLY A 196 -6.44 19.24 7.99
N GLY A 197 -7.17 19.57 6.93
CA GLY A 197 -7.74 18.57 6.03
C GLY A 197 -8.45 19.22 4.86
N SER A 198 -8.81 18.39 3.86
CA SER A 198 -9.53 18.83 2.66
C SER A 198 -11.04 19.02 2.88
N GLU A 199 -11.57 18.56 4.02
CA GLU A 199 -12.99 18.59 4.34
C GLU A 199 -13.25 19.46 5.58
N PRO A 200 -14.48 20.01 5.77
CA PRO A 200 -14.78 20.92 6.89
C PRO A 200 -14.61 20.33 8.29
N GLY A 201 -14.53 19.00 8.41
CA GLY A 201 -14.36 18.28 9.66
C GLY A 201 -13.74 16.90 9.43
N PRO A 202 -13.30 16.23 10.51
CA PRO A 202 -12.64 14.93 10.40
C PRO A 202 -13.63 13.86 9.92
N LEU A 203 -13.09 12.82 9.30
CA LEU A 203 -13.81 11.60 9.01
C LEU A 203 -14.25 10.97 10.33
N GLU A 204 -15.53 10.66 10.44
CA GLU A 204 -16.10 10.05 11.65
C GLU A 204 -16.68 8.65 11.39
N SER A 205 -16.64 7.83 12.45
CA SER A 205 -17.34 6.56 12.55
C SER A 205 -18.01 6.49 13.93
N GLY A 206 -19.34 6.40 13.97
CA GLY A 206 -20.09 6.36 15.23
C GLY A 206 -19.93 7.63 16.08
N GLY A 207 -19.71 8.80 15.46
CA GLY A 207 -19.51 10.08 16.14
C GLY A 207 -18.11 10.26 16.75
N LEU A 208 -17.16 9.39 16.41
CA LEU A 208 -15.76 9.51 16.80
C LEU A 208 -14.87 9.72 15.57
N PRO A 209 -13.88 10.63 15.63
CA PRO A 209 -12.91 10.81 14.55
C PRO A 209 -12.10 9.54 14.27
N VAL A 210 -12.03 9.13 13.01
CA VAL A 210 -11.25 7.98 12.56
C VAL A 210 -9.75 8.21 12.74
N GLY A 211 -9.26 9.42 12.52
CA GLY A 211 -7.84 9.73 12.77
C GLY A 211 -7.43 9.58 14.24
N ALA A 212 -8.34 9.81 15.19
CA ALA A 212 -8.08 9.52 16.60
C ALA A 212 -7.93 8.01 16.85
N ALA A 213 -8.72 7.18 16.17
CA ALA A 213 -8.56 5.72 16.20
C ALA A 213 -7.23 5.27 15.56
N CYS A 214 -6.80 5.91 14.47
CA CYS A 214 -5.50 5.66 13.85
C CYS A 214 -4.35 5.94 14.83
N VAL A 215 -4.40 7.10 15.50
CA VAL A 215 -3.43 7.47 16.55
C VAL A 215 -3.42 6.46 17.69
N ALA A 216 -4.59 6.02 18.16
CA ALA A 216 -4.70 5.04 19.24
C ALA A 216 -4.07 3.69 18.86
N VAL A 217 -4.39 3.15 17.68
CA VAL A 217 -3.83 1.90 17.17
C VAL A 217 -2.32 2.01 16.98
N GLN A 218 -1.84 3.08 16.36
CA GLN A 218 -0.42 3.32 16.18
C GLN A 218 0.34 3.38 17.51
N ASN A 219 -0.19 4.11 18.49
CA ASN A 219 0.43 4.20 19.82
C ASN A 219 0.47 2.84 20.53
N ALA A 220 -0.59 2.02 20.37
CA ALA A 220 -0.62 0.67 20.91
C ALA A 220 0.38 -0.28 20.22
N LEU A 221 0.65 -0.06 18.92
CA LEU A 221 1.70 -0.77 18.18
C LEU A 221 3.12 -0.30 18.55
N GLY A 222 3.26 0.88 19.17
CA GLY A 222 4.54 1.40 19.66
C GLY A 222 5.48 1.91 18.58
N MET A 223 5.00 2.09 17.35
CA MET A 223 5.80 2.54 16.21
C MET A 223 4.95 3.26 15.17
N PRO A 224 5.54 4.09 14.29
CA PRO A 224 4.82 4.61 13.12
C PRO A 224 4.23 3.47 12.30
N ALA A 225 2.96 3.61 11.93
CA ALA A 225 2.19 2.55 11.31
C ALA A 225 1.61 3.02 9.97
N ASP A 226 1.71 2.15 8.97
CA ASP A 226 0.88 2.21 7.76
C ASP A 226 -0.34 1.31 8.02
N LEU A 227 -1.54 1.90 8.06
CA LEU A 227 -2.78 1.20 8.41
C LEU A 227 -3.82 1.37 7.30
N GLU A 228 -4.40 0.26 6.84
CA GLU A 228 -5.58 0.28 5.97
C GLU A 228 -6.85 0.05 6.80
N PHE A 229 -7.94 0.74 6.45
CA PHE A 229 -9.23 0.52 7.08
C PHE A 229 -10.41 0.60 6.09
N ALA A 230 -11.53 0.03 6.52
CA ALA A 230 -12.84 0.24 5.92
C ALA A 230 -13.83 0.74 6.98
N LEU A 231 -14.67 1.68 6.58
CA LEU A 231 -15.90 2.02 7.28
C LEU A 231 -17.05 1.25 6.65
N LEU A 232 -17.56 0.28 7.40
CA LEU A 232 -18.80 -0.42 7.08
C LEU A 232 -19.97 0.30 7.74
N ASP A 233 -21.21 -0.05 7.36
CA ASP A 233 -22.40 0.42 8.09
C ASP A 233 -22.37 0.02 9.57
N SER A 234 -21.66 -1.07 9.90
CA SER A 234 -21.46 -1.55 11.27
C SER A 234 -20.31 -0.87 12.02
N GLY A 235 -19.52 -0.01 11.37
CA GLY A 235 -18.40 0.71 11.97
C GLY A 235 -17.03 0.44 11.32
N LEU A 236 -16.00 0.98 11.97
CA LEU A 236 -14.60 0.92 11.55
C LEU A 236 -14.00 -0.48 11.75
N VAL A 237 -13.37 -1.00 10.70
CA VAL A 237 -12.56 -2.22 10.74
C VAL A 237 -11.20 -1.99 10.10
N TRP A 238 -10.16 -2.58 10.69
CA TRP A 238 -8.78 -2.49 10.22
C TRP A 238 -8.46 -3.67 9.30
N LEU A 239 -7.93 -3.35 8.12
CA LEU A 239 -7.74 -4.30 7.01
C LEU A 239 -6.28 -4.72 6.86
N GLN A 240 -5.33 -3.88 7.26
CA GLN A 240 -3.90 -4.15 7.15
C GLN A 240 -3.12 -3.26 8.12
N PHE A 241 -1.99 -3.78 8.59
CA PHE A 241 -0.96 -3.01 9.27
C PHE A 241 0.39 -3.39 8.68
N ARG A 242 1.19 -2.36 8.39
CA ARG A 242 2.60 -2.48 8.04
C ARG A 242 3.46 -1.57 8.93
N PRO A 243 4.57 -2.08 9.49
CA PRO A 243 5.55 -1.26 10.18
C PRO A 243 6.25 -0.29 9.22
N MET A 244 6.35 0.98 9.62
CA MET A 244 7.10 2.01 8.89
C MET A 244 8.51 2.14 9.48
N THR A 245 9.54 1.85 8.70
CA THR A 245 10.96 1.90 9.13
C THR A 245 11.73 3.10 8.57
N THR A 246 11.24 3.73 7.51
CA THR A 246 11.85 4.94 6.93
C THR A 246 11.34 6.17 7.67
N SER A 247 12.26 6.96 8.22
CA SER A 247 11.95 8.24 8.86
C SER A 247 11.37 9.20 7.82
N LEU A 248 10.07 9.47 7.90
CA LEU A 248 9.44 10.58 7.19
C LEU A 248 9.98 11.87 7.80
N GLY A 249 10.76 12.64 7.04
CA GLY A 249 11.16 13.99 7.46
C GLY A 249 9.93 14.84 7.75
N GLU A 250 10.06 15.79 8.68
CA GLU A 250 9.00 16.77 8.95
C GLU A 250 8.71 17.54 7.66
N THR A 251 7.51 17.36 7.11
CA THR A 251 7.03 18.18 6.01
C THR A 251 6.71 19.56 6.61
N PRO A 252 7.16 20.68 6.00
CA PRO A 252 6.50 21.96 6.24
C PRO A 252 5.02 21.79 5.94
N GLY A 253 4.15 22.39 6.75
CA GLY A 253 2.69 22.29 6.60
C GLY A 253 2.22 22.59 5.17
N PRO A 254 0.99 22.16 4.81
CA PRO A 254 0.54 22.19 3.42
C PRO A 254 0.78 23.58 2.83
N ALA A 255 1.58 23.63 1.75
CA ALA A 255 1.40 24.69 0.78
C ALA A 255 -0.08 24.61 0.41
N ALA A 256 -0.80 25.71 0.69
CA ALA A 256 -2.22 25.82 0.43
C ALA A 256 -2.56 25.20 -0.91
N GLU A 257 -3.67 24.45 -0.96
CA GLU A 257 -4.34 24.18 -2.22
C GLU A 257 -4.39 25.50 -2.99
N THR A 258 -3.54 25.63 -4.00
CA THR A 258 -3.78 26.65 -5.00
C THR A 258 -4.90 26.05 -5.81
N ASP A 259 -6.11 26.58 -5.59
CA ASP A 259 -7.15 26.58 -6.61
C ASP A 259 -6.44 26.65 -7.97
N GLY A 260 -6.76 25.72 -8.86
CA GLY A 260 -6.16 25.57 -10.18
C GLY A 260 -6.38 26.78 -11.09
N THR A 261 -5.86 27.94 -10.73
CA THR A 261 -5.47 28.96 -11.67
C THR A 261 -4.14 28.50 -12.24
N ASP A 262 -4.24 27.69 -13.30
CA ASP A 262 -3.15 27.40 -14.22
C ASP A 262 -2.62 28.75 -14.74
N ASP A 263 -1.66 29.34 -14.04
CA ASP A 263 -0.82 30.36 -14.62
C ASP A 263 0.03 29.65 -15.68
N LYS A 264 -0.36 29.86 -16.94
CA LYS A 264 0.26 29.23 -18.11
C LYS A 264 1.75 29.57 -18.21
N ASP A 265 2.20 30.61 -17.52
CA ASP A 265 3.58 31.09 -17.51
C ASP A 265 4.38 30.68 -16.25
N ALA A 266 3.76 29.99 -15.27
CA ALA A 266 4.44 29.58 -14.05
C ALA A 266 5.54 28.54 -14.34
N LYS A 267 6.81 28.92 -14.16
CA LYS A 267 7.95 27.98 -14.31
C LYS A 267 7.98 26.87 -13.26
N VAL A 268 7.21 27.00 -12.19
CA VAL A 268 7.18 26.07 -11.06
C VAL A 268 5.80 25.46 -10.97
N VAL A 269 5.76 24.13 -10.93
CA VAL A 269 4.59 23.29 -10.70
C VAL A 269 4.63 22.80 -9.26
N HIS A 270 3.47 22.82 -8.60
CA HIS A 270 3.31 22.32 -7.24
C HIS A 270 2.53 21.01 -7.24
N GLY A 271 2.89 20.12 -6.32
CA GLY A 271 2.20 18.87 -6.04
C GLY A 271 2.46 18.43 -4.61
N ILE A 272 2.18 17.17 -4.33
CA ILE A 272 2.36 16.56 -3.02
C ILE A 272 3.80 16.06 -2.89
N ALA A 273 4.52 16.54 -1.87
CA ALA A 273 5.88 16.13 -1.50
C ALA A 273 5.93 14.65 -1.09
N ALA A 274 6.07 13.75 -2.08
CA ALA A 274 5.85 12.31 -1.93
C ALA A 274 7.03 11.56 -1.29
N SER A 275 8.23 11.85 -1.77
CA SER A 275 9.48 11.26 -1.29
C SER A 275 10.57 12.33 -1.31
N ALA A 276 11.28 12.48 -0.19
CA ALA A 276 12.26 13.55 0.00
C ALA A 276 13.48 13.41 -0.94
N GLY A 277 14.22 14.51 -1.07
CA GLY A 277 15.39 14.62 -1.94
C GLY A 277 15.15 15.55 -3.14
N ALA A 278 16.19 15.77 -3.93
CA ALA A 278 16.14 16.64 -5.10
C ALA A 278 16.97 16.09 -6.24
N ALA A 279 16.50 16.29 -7.47
CA ALA A 279 17.22 15.91 -8.68
C ALA A 279 16.90 16.83 -9.86
N THR A 280 17.86 16.97 -10.77
CA THR A 280 17.68 17.72 -12.02
C THR A 280 18.06 16.82 -13.19
N ALA A 281 17.11 16.55 -14.06
CA ALA A 281 17.35 15.75 -15.26
C ALA A 281 16.33 16.06 -16.35
N ARG A 282 16.52 15.47 -17.52
CA ARG A 282 15.55 15.53 -18.62
C ARG A 282 14.23 14.90 -18.19
N ALA A 283 13.12 15.61 -18.38
CA ALA A 283 11.79 15.05 -18.16
C ALA A 283 11.36 14.15 -19.33
N LEU A 284 10.89 12.94 -19.03
CA LEU A 284 10.34 12.01 -20.01
C LEU A 284 8.96 11.56 -19.56
N ARG A 285 7.93 11.96 -20.33
CA ARG A 285 6.58 11.42 -20.16
C ARG A 285 6.43 10.10 -20.89
N LEU A 286 6.25 9.06 -20.09
CA LEU A 286 5.96 7.72 -20.57
C LEU A 286 4.50 7.37 -20.30
N ARG A 287 3.95 6.54 -21.18
CA ARG A 287 2.63 5.92 -21.00
C ARG A 287 2.72 4.39 -20.88
N ASP A 288 3.88 3.85 -21.23
CA ASP A 288 4.17 2.42 -21.27
C ASP A 288 5.60 2.23 -20.76
N ILE A 289 5.84 1.13 -20.05
CA ILE A 289 7.14 0.77 -19.47
C ILE A 289 8.16 0.37 -20.55
N ASP A 290 7.69 -0.06 -21.73
CA ASP A 290 8.52 -0.49 -22.85
C ASP A 290 8.85 0.67 -23.82
N ASP A 291 8.56 1.92 -23.44
CA ASP A 291 8.82 3.07 -24.29
C ASP A 291 10.34 3.23 -24.56
N PRO A 292 10.78 3.13 -25.83
CA PRO A 292 12.21 3.12 -26.18
C PRO A 292 12.89 4.46 -25.94
N ARG A 293 12.13 5.51 -25.60
CA ARG A 293 12.67 6.83 -25.23
C ARG A 293 13.20 6.85 -23.80
N TRP A 294 12.91 5.84 -22.97
CA TRP A 294 13.38 5.79 -21.60
C TRP A 294 14.92 5.81 -21.52
N GLU A 295 15.44 6.64 -20.63
CA GLU A 295 16.86 6.81 -20.38
C GLU A 295 17.08 6.76 -18.86
N PRO A 296 17.91 5.83 -18.33
CA PRO A 296 18.25 5.81 -16.91
C PRO A 296 18.83 7.16 -16.46
N GLY A 297 18.38 7.64 -15.30
CA GLY A 297 18.71 8.95 -14.75
C GLY A 297 17.84 10.10 -15.27
N ALA A 298 16.82 9.85 -16.10
CA ALA A 298 15.81 10.85 -16.44
C ALA A 298 14.81 11.09 -15.28
N VAL A 299 14.07 12.21 -15.34
CA VAL A 299 12.87 12.41 -14.52
C VAL A 299 11.71 11.68 -15.19
N LEU A 300 11.16 10.69 -14.51
CA LEU A 300 10.02 9.89 -14.96
C LEU A 300 8.73 10.67 -14.72
N LEU A 301 8.08 11.09 -15.81
CA LEU A 301 6.73 11.66 -15.77
C LEU A 301 5.73 10.58 -16.18
N ALA A 302 4.73 10.32 -15.35
CA ALA A 302 3.65 9.38 -15.65
C ALA A 302 2.29 9.93 -15.19
N GLU A 303 1.20 9.48 -15.78
CA GLU A 303 -0.13 9.82 -15.23
C GLU A 303 -0.30 9.15 -13.87
N GLN A 304 -0.05 7.85 -13.85
CA GLN A 304 -0.04 6.95 -12.70
C GLN A 304 1.08 5.92 -12.91
N THR A 305 1.46 5.23 -11.84
CA THR A 305 2.35 4.08 -11.93
C THR A 305 1.69 2.88 -11.29
N ASP A 306 1.99 1.71 -11.84
CA ASP A 306 1.71 0.42 -11.24
C ASP A 306 3.03 -0.34 -10.99
N PRO A 307 3.01 -1.49 -10.31
CA PRO A 307 4.25 -2.18 -9.99
C PRO A 307 5.12 -2.65 -11.18
N ASP A 308 4.66 -2.61 -12.43
CA ASP A 308 5.50 -2.89 -13.60
C ASP A 308 6.45 -1.72 -13.91
N TRP A 309 6.18 -0.55 -13.33
CA TRP A 309 7.02 0.65 -13.47
C TRP A 309 8.22 0.64 -12.51
N VAL A 310 8.22 -0.19 -11.46
CA VAL A 310 9.31 -0.25 -10.46
C VAL A 310 10.71 -0.30 -11.10
N PRO A 311 10.96 -1.11 -12.15
CA PRO A 311 12.22 -1.08 -12.90
C PRO A 311 12.68 0.32 -13.34
N LEU A 312 11.78 1.09 -13.97
CA LEU A 312 12.06 2.45 -14.43
C LEU A 312 12.18 3.41 -13.25
N MET A 313 11.35 3.24 -12.23
CA MET A 313 11.37 4.05 -11.01
C MET A 313 12.71 3.94 -10.27
N ALA A 314 13.31 2.74 -10.23
CA ALA A 314 14.62 2.49 -9.62
C ALA A 314 15.80 3.10 -10.39
N GLU A 315 15.62 3.30 -11.69
CA GLU A 315 16.62 3.93 -12.57
C GLU A 315 16.40 5.45 -12.70
N ALA A 316 15.27 5.99 -12.25
CA ALA A 316 14.91 7.39 -12.40
C ALA A 316 15.71 8.30 -11.45
N ALA A 317 16.02 9.52 -11.90
CA ALA A 317 16.57 10.55 -11.04
C ALA A 317 15.51 11.17 -10.10
N ALA A 318 14.26 11.26 -10.58
CA ALA A 318 13.10 11.66 -9.80
C ALA A 318 11.81 11.16 -10.48
N LEU A 319 10.71 11.11 -9.73
CA LEU A 319 9.38 10.76 -10.22
C LEU A 319 8.42 11.94 -10.08
N VAL A 320 7.58 12.14 -11.10
CA VAL A 320 6.45 13.07 -11.03
C VAL A 320 5.20 12.41 -11.60
N THR A 321 4.10 12.39 -10.85
CA THR A 321 2.82 11.85 -11.33
C THR A 321 1.73 12.90 -11.41
N ALA A 322 0.87 12.82 -12.44
CA ALA A 322 -0.29 13.71 -12.55
C ALA A 322 -1.30 13.46 -11.43
N GLU A 323 -1.52 12.19 -11.11
CA GLU A 323 -2.49 11.76 -10.10
C GLU A 323 -1.78 11.09 -8.91
N GLY A 324 -2.56 10.81 -7.86
CA GLY A 324 -2.07 10.13 -6.66
C GLY A 324 -1.81 11.07 -5.47
N GLY A 325 -2.10 10.54 -4.28
CA GLY A 325 -1.83 11.18 -2.99
C GLY A 325 -0.49 10.80 -2.40
N MET A 326 -0.29 11.12 -1.11
CA MET A 326 0.90 10.70 -0.36
C MET A 326 1.01 9.18 -0.25
N LEU A 327 -0.10 8.47 -0.43
CA LEU A 327 -0.23 7.05 -0.14
C LEU A 327 -0.43 6.20 -1.39
N CYS A 328 -0.31 6.80 -2.58
CA CYS A 328 -0.39 6.06 -3.84
C CYS A 328 0.85 5.18 -4.07
N HIS A 329 0.74 4.23 -5.01
CA HIS A 329 1.83 3.35 -5.41
C HIS A 329 3.15 4.09 -5.71
N ALA A 330 3.09 5.17 -6.50
CA ALA A 330 4.27 5.97 -6.84
C ALA A 330 5.00 6.51 -5.61
N ALA A 331 4.25 7.01 -4.62
CA ALA A 331 4.79 7.57 -3.40
C ALA A 331 5.42 6.50 -2.49
N ILE A 332 4.76 5.36 -2.34
CA ILE A 332 5.27 4.24 -1.52
C ILE A 332 6.58 3.71 -2.08
N VAL A 333 6.60 3.34 -3.37
CA VAL A 333 7.79 2.75 -4.00
C VAL A 333 8.93 3.76 -4.10
N ALA A 334 8.66 5.03 -4.38
CA ALA A 334 9.71 6.04 -4.43
C ALA A 334 10.44 6.21 -3.08
N ARG A 335 9.73 6.11 -1.95
CA ARG A 335 10.35 6.14 -0.62
C ARG A 335 11.22 4.93 -0.35
N GLU A 336 10.77 3.75 -0.78
CA GLU A 336 11.51 2.50 -0.62
C GLU A 336 12.80 2.50 -1.44
N LEU A 337 12.75 3.10 -2.63
CA LEU A 337 13.91 3.26 -3.51
C LEU A 337 14.78 4.48 -3.15
N GLY A 338 14.32 5.36 -2.27
CA GLY A 338 15.01 6.61 -1.93
C GLY A 338 15.05 7.62 -3.09
N VAL A 339 14.10 7.54 -4.01
CA VAL A 339 14.03 8.42 -5.19
C VAL A 339 13.12 9.63 -4.89
N PRO A 340 13.55 10.87 -5.18
CA PRO A 340 12.70 12.06 -5.02
C PRO A 340 11.40 11.94 -5.81
N CYS A 341 10.27 12.29 -5.19
CA CYS A 341 8.96 12.11 -5.82
C CYS A 341 7.99 13.25 -5.50
N VAL A 342 7.28 13.73 -6.53
CA VAL A 342 6.17 14.68 -6.41
C VAL A 342 4.94 14.09 -7.09
N THR A 343 3.83 13.96 -6.37
CA THR A 343 2.60 13.34 -6.89
C THR A 343 1.48 14.37 -7.02
N GLY A 344 0.43 14.07 -7.79
CA GLY A 344 -0.75 14.91 -7.85
C GLY A 344 -0.54 16.30 -8.48
N VAL A 345 0.37 16.44 -9.45
CA VAL A 345 0.61 17.75 -10.11
C VAL A 345 -0.49 18.15 -11.11
N GLY A 346 -1.38 17.21 -11.46
CA GLY A 346 -2.43 17.39 -12.45
C GLY A 346 -1.96 17.16 -13.90
N ALA A 347 -2.90 16.74 -14.75
CA ALA A 347 -2.59 16.34 -16.13
C ALA A 347 -2.02 17.49 -16.97
N ALA A 348 -2.58 18.71 -16.85
CA ALA A 348 -2.12 19.87 -17.59
C ALA A 348 -0.67 20.27 -17.24
N ALA A 349 -0.32 20.21 -15.96
CA ALA A 349 1.04 20.50 -15.52
C ALA A 349 2.02 19.40 -15.98
N LEU A 350 1.62 18.12 -15.92
CA LEU A 350 2.43 17.01 -16.42
C LEU A 350 2.78 17.17 -17.91
N GLU A 351 1.82 17.63 -18.73
CA GLU A 351 2.04 17.91 -20.15
C GLU A 351 3.02 19.06 -20.38
N ARG A 352 2.94 20.12 -19.57
CA ARG A 352 3.86 21.26 -19.63
C ARG A 352 5.28 20.85 -19.27
N LEU A 353 5.45 20.07 -18.19
CA LEU A 353 6.75 19.54 -17.77
C LEU A 353 7.39 18.68 -18.87
N ALA A 354 6.60 17.87 -19.57
CA ALA A 354 7.07 17.04 -20.68
C ALA A 354 7.54 17.84 -21.90
N ALA A 355 6.96 19.03 -22.12
CA ALA A 355 7.34 19.92 -23.22
C ALA A 355 8.53 20.83 -22.88
N GLY A 356 8.79 21.08 -21.59
CA GLY A 356 9.71 22.11 -21.09
C GLY A 356 11.20 21.77 -21.08
N GLY A 357 11.60 20.53 -21.40
CA GLY A 357 13.01 20.12 -21.37
C GLY A 357 13.45 19.61 -19.98
N PRO A 358 14.67 19.91 -19.52
CA PRO A 358 15.13 19.52 -18.19
C PRO A 358 14.29 20.17 -17.08
N VAL A 359 14.06 19.42 -16.01
CA VAL A 359 13.32 19.89 -14.83
C VAL A 359 14.13 19.67 -13.57
N ALA A 360 13.97 20.55 -12.59
CA ALA A 360 14.47 20.39 -11.24
C ALA A 360 13.30 19.97 -10.33
N VAL A 361 13.40 18.81 -9.70
CA VAL A 361 12.41 18.26 -8.77
C VAL A 361 12.92 18.42 -7.35
N ASP A 362 12.12 19.00 -6.47
CA ASP A 362 12.31 18.96 -5.02
C ASP A 362 11.15 18.18 -4.40
N GLY A 363 11.42 16.91 -4.09
CA GLY A 363 10.44 16.00 -3.49
C GLY A 363 10.17 16.28 -2.01
N SER A 364 10.98 17.13 -1.36
CA SER A 364 10.76 17.58 0.02
C SER A 364 9.80 18.76 0.07
N ALA A 365 9.90 19.66 -0.91
CA ALA A 365 9.03 20.83 -1.05
C ALA A 365 7.77 20.55 -1.88
N GLY A 366 7.72 19.45 -2.63
CA GLY A 366 6.60 19.14 -3.52
C GLY A 366 6.57 20.05 -4.76
N THR A 367 7.75 20.40 -5.30
CA THR A 367 7.84 21.35 -6.42
C THR A 367 8.65 20.80 -7.60
N VAL A 368 8.27 21.22 -8.80
CA VAL A 368 8.96 20.88 -10.05
C VAL A 368 9.15 22.15 -10.88
N ALA A 369 10.40 22.53 -11.17
CA ALA A 369 10.72 23.72 -11.95
C ALA A 369 11.22 23.38 -13.36
N ILE A 370 10.68 24.03 -14.37
CA ILE A 370 11.15 23.97 -15.76
C ILE A 370 12.37 24.89 -15.93
N LEU A 371 13.46 24.37 -16.50
CA LEU A 371 14.74 25.07 -16.60
C LEU A 371 14.92 25.85 -17.91
#